data_AF-A0A9X2PD98-F1
#
_entry.id   AF-A0A9X2PD98-F1
#
_cell.length_a   1.000
_cell.length_b   1.000
_cell.length_c   1.000
_cell.angle_alpha   90.00
_cell.angle_beta   90.00
_cell.angle_gamma   90.00
#
_symmetry.space_group_name_H-M   'P 1'
#
loop_
_entity.id
_entity.type
_entity.pdbx_description
1 polymer ?
#
loop_
_entity_poly.entity_id
_entity_poly.type
_entity_poly.pdbx_seq_one_letter_code
_entity_poly.pdbx_strand_id
1 'polypeptide(L)'
;MASDARSRLVDFLDHEAFDPILRASAGDYPRSRHAKLHDVQRATENEKRRYHGYDSAREICRMFRDDLVCEPARRIDRELTALDLPTLDSVREAFERLAADVGATH
;
A
#
# COMPACT_ATOMS: atom_id res chain seq x y z
N MET A 1 9.02 15.66 -15.59
CA MET A 1 9.89 14.49 -15.41
C MET A 1 9.76 13.93 -13.99
N ALA A 2 10.11 14.65 -12.92
CA ALA A 2 9.95 14.16 -11.54
C ALA A 2 8.50 13.95 -11.09
N SER A 3 7.58 14.82 -11.53
CA SER A 3 6.14 14.74 -11.20
C SER A 3 5.45 13.51 -11.80
N ASP A 4 5.97 13.01 -12.94
CA ASP A 4 5.45 11.84 -13.63
C ASP A 4 5.83 10.55 -12.88
N ALA A 5 7.11 10.42 -12.52
CA ALA A 5 7.61 9.28 -11.75
C ALA A 5 6.91 9.13 -10.39
N ARG A 6 6.72 10.24 -9.66
CA ARG A 6 5.98 10.24 -8.39
C ARG A 6 4.55 9.74 -8.59
N SER A 7 3.82 10.33 -9.54
CA SER A 7 2.41 9.99 -9.78
C SER A 7 2.26 8.53 -10.17
N ARG A 8 3.11 8.03 -11.08
CA ARG A 8 3.10 6.60 -11.48
C ARG A 8 3.29 5.64 -10.30
N LEU A 9 4.17 5.96 -9.34
CA LEU A 9 4.38 5.13 -8.15
C LEU A 9 3.20 5.17 -7.19
N VAL A 10 2.60 6.34 -6.99
CA VAL A 10 1.40 6.49 -6.14
C VAL A 10 0.21 5.77 -6.78
N ASP A 11 -0.02 5.97 -8.07
CA ASP A 11 -1.10 5.34 -8.82
C ASP A 11 -0.97 3.82 -8.78
N PHE A 12 0.26 3.29 -8.89
CA PHE A 12 0.52 1.87 -8.72
C PHE A 12 0.09 1.36 -7.34
N LEU A 13 0.48 2.06 -6.26
CA LEU A 13 0.10 1.66 -4.90
C LEU A 13 -1.41 1.75 -4.67
N ASP A 14 -2.04 2.80 -5.22
CA ASP A 14 -3.49 2.95 -5.20
C ASP A 14 -4.17 1.75 -5.86
N HIS A 15 -3.75 1.38 -7.07
CA HIS A 15 -4.38 0.31 -7.84
C HIS A 15 -4.12 -1.10 -7.30
N GLU A 16 -2.88 -1.40 -6.91
CA GLU A 16 -2.46 -2.77 -6.60
C GLU A 16 -2.57 -3.11 -5.10
N ALA A 17 -2.55 -2.11 -4.21
CA ALA A 17 -2.57 -2.34 -2.77
C ALA A 17 -3.75 -1.65 -2.07
N PHE A 18 -3.93 -0.33 -2.23
CA PHE A 18 -4.86 0.42 -1.38
C PHE A 18 -6.32 0.26 -1.80
N ASP A 19 -6.65 0.50 -3.06
CA ASP A 19 -8.03 0.44 -3.54
C ASP A 19 -8.67 -0.95 -3.39
N PRO A 20 -7.97 -2.08 -3.63
CA PRO A 20 -8.54 -3.40 -3.36
C PRO A 20 -9.00 -3.57 -1.90
N ILE A 21 -8.21 -3.08 -0.94
CA ILE A 21 -8.56 -3.12 0.49
C ILE A 21 -9.77 -2.22 0.77
N LEU A 22 -9.76 -0.99 0.24
CA LEU A 22 -10.82 -0.01 0.46
C LEU A 22 -12.14 -0.38 -0.21
N ARG A 23 -12.10 -1.17 -1.30
CA ARG A 23 -13.28 -1.65 -2.02
C ARG A 23 -13.82 -2.98 -1.49
N ALA A 24 -13.06 -3.69 -0.66
CA ALA A 24 -13.51 -4.95 -0.07
C ALA A 24 -14.79 -4.75 0.74
N SER A 25 -15.81 -5.57 0.46
CA SER A 25 -17.13 -5.43 1.07
C SER A 25 -17.23 -6.29 2.33
N ALA A 26 -17.82 -5.75 3.39
CA ALA A 26 -18.15 -6.53 4.58
C ALA A 26 -19.06 -7.74 4.24
N GLY A 27 -19.85 -7.66 3.16
CA GLY A 27 -20.71 -8.76 2.70
C GLY A 27 -19.94 -10.03 2.30
N ASP A 28 -18.67 -9.89 1.92
CA ASP A 28 -17.82 -11.00 1.48
C ASP A 28 -17.19 -11.76 2.66
N TYR A 29 -17.38 -11.25 3.88
CA TYR A 29 -16.78 -11.81 5.09
C TYR A 29 -17.84 -12.19 6.15
N PRO A 30 -17.56 -13.21 6.98
CA PRO A 30 -18.35 -13.46 8.18
C PRO A 30 -18.39 -12.24 9.10
N ARG A 31 -19.52 -12.02 9.79
CA ARG A 31 -19.70 -10.89 10.73
C ARG A 31 -18.56 -10.72 11.75
N SER A 32 -17.95 -11.83 12.18
CA SER A 32 -16.81 -11.82 13.10
C SER A 32 -15.56 -11.11 12.54
N ARG A 33 -15.45 -10.96 11.22
CA ARG A 33 -14.34 -10.28 10.54
C ARG A 33 -14.66 -8.83 10.14
N HIS A 34 -15.90 -8.37 10.30
CA HIS A 34 -16.31 -7.01 9.88
C HIS A 34 -15.54 -5.91 10.61
N ALA A 35 -15.38 -6.04 11.92
CA ALA A 35 -14.59 -5.09 12.70
C ALA A 35 -13.14 -5.01 12.22
N LYS A 36 -12.55 -6.17 11.91
CA LYS A 36 -11.18 -6.27 11.40
C LYS A 36 -11.04 -5.63 10.03
N LEU A 37 -11.98 -5.88 9.12
CA LEU A 37 -12.03 -5.25 7.80
C LEU A 37 -12.07 -3.72 7.93
N HIS A 38 -12.94 -3.19 8.81
CA HIS A 38 -13.04 -1.77 9.04
C HIS A 38 -11.74 -1.15 9.59
N ASP A 39 -11.07 -1.84 10.52
CA ASP A 39 -9.80 -1.35 11.08
C ASP A 39 -8.68 -1.31 10.03
N VAL A 40 -8.56 -2.35 9.18
CA VAL A 40 -7.55 -2.33 8.11
C VAL A 40 -7.89 -1.29 7.05
N GLN A 41 -9.16 -1.10 6.69
CA GLN A 41 -9.58 -0.04 5.75
C GLN A 41 -9.22 1.36 6.28
N ARG A 42 -9.45 1.62 7.57
CA ARG A 42 -9.07 2.90 8.19
C ARG A 42 -7.55 3.10 8.19
N ALA A 43 -6.78 2.05 8.47
CA ALA A 43 -5.33 2.11 8.42
C ALA A 43 -4.82 2.38 7.00
N THR A 44 -5.35 1.64 6.01
CA THR A 44 -5.03 1.82 4.59
C THR A 44 -5.38 3.21 4.08
N GLU A 45 -6.49 3.81 4.51
CA GLU A 45 -6.84 5.17 4.10
C GLU A 45 -5.84 6.21 4.62
N ASN A 46 -5.36 6.04 5.85
CA ASN A 46 -4.31 6.89 6.42
C ASN A 46 -2.98 6.71 5.68
N GLU A 47 -2.64 5.47 5.35
CA GLU A 47 -1.44 5.15 4.59
C GLU A 47 -1.48 5.75 3.19
N LYS A 48 -2.59 5.55 2.46
CA LYS A 48 -2.84 6.18 1.16
C LYS A 48 -2.64 7.69 1.23
N ARG A 49 -3.26 8.37 2.20
CA ARG A 49 -3.06 9.82 2.41
C ARG A 49 -1.59 10.18 2.65
N ARG A 50 -0.86 9.38 3.41
CA ARG A 50 0.58 9.58 3.68
C ARG A 50 1.41 9.49 2.39
N TYR A 51 1.17 8.46 1.56
CA TYR A 51 1.85 8.29 0.27
C TYR A 51 1.56 9.42 -0.72
N HIS A 52 0.31 9.85 -0.79
CA HIS A 52 -0.11 11.03 -1.57
C HIS A 52 0.46 12.34 -1.04
N GLY A 53 1.01 12.37 0.18
CA GLY A 53 1.63 13.54 0.79
C GLY A 53 3.13 13.67 0.52
N TYR A 54 3.81 12.63 0.01
CA TYR A 54 5.25 12.69 -0.25
C TYR A 54 5.58 13.54 -1.49
N ASP A 55 6.71 14.24 -1.43
CA ASP A 55 7.06 15.27 -2.41
C ASP A 55 7.77 14.70 -3.64
N SER A 56 8.34 13.50 -3.55
CA SER A 56 9.14 12.92 -4.64
C SER A 56 9.04 11.41 -4.75
N ALA A 57 9.31 10.90 -5.95
CA ALA A 57 9.41 9.46 -6.22
C ALA A 57 10.45 8.77 -5.31
N ARG A 58 11.60 9.43 -5.06
CA ARG A 58 12.65 8.91 -4.17
C ARG A 58 12.16 8.76 -2.73
N GLU A 59 11.39 9.74 -2.26
CA GLU A 59 10.81 9.69 -0.91
C GLU A 59 9.79 8.56 -0.80
N ILE A 60 8.92 8.39 -1.80
CA ILE A 60 7.99 7.25 -1.87
C ILE A 60 8.74 5.92 -1.80
N CYS A 61 9.79 5.73 -2.61
CA CYS A 61 10.58 4.49 -2.59
C CYS A 61 11.33 4.26 -1.27
N ARG A 62 11.76 5.33 -0.58
CA ARG A 62 12.35 5.21 0.75
C ARG A 62 11.31 4.75 1.77
N MET A 63 10.17 5.45 1.82
CA MET A 63 9.09 5.17 2.77
C MET A 63 8.49 3.79 2.56
N PHE A 64 8.32 3.36 1.30
CA PHE A 64 7.91 2.00 0.97
C PHE A 64 8.84 0.94 1.56
N ARG A 65 10.15 1.11 1.40
CA ARG A 65 11.14 0.17 1.97
C ARG A 65 11.14 0.20 3.51
N ASP A 66 10.98 1.37 4.11
CA ASP A 66 10.89 1.51 5.56
C ASP A 66 9.63 0.84 6.13
N ASP A 67 8.50 0.97 5.44
CA ASP A 67 7.24 0.35 5.84
C ASP A 67 7.34 -1.18 5.77
N LEU A 68 7.96 -1.76 4.75
CA LEU A 68 8.15 -3.22 4.63
C LEU A 68 8.88 -3.84 5.83
N VAL A 69 9.73 -3.06 6.52
CA VAL A 69 10.54 -3.57 7.63
C VAL A 69 10.01 -3.17 9.01
N CYS A 70 9.08 -2.22 9.09
CA CYS A 70 8.57 -1.73 10.36
C CYS A 70 7.55 -2.70 11.02
N GLU A 71 7.61 -2.86 12.34
CA GLU A 71 6.70 -3.73 13.08
C GLU A 71 5.20 -3.38 12.94
N PRO A 72 4.81 -2.09 12.91
CA PRO A 72 3.40 -1.72 12.69
C PRO A 72 2.85 -2.21 11.35
N ALA A 73 3.61 -2.07 10.25
CA ALA A 73 3.19 -2.58 8.94
C ALA A 73 3.10 -4.11 8.94
N ARG A 74 4.04 -4.81 9.58
CA ARG A 74 3.97 -6.28 9.71
C ARG A 74 2.72 -6.76 10.44
N ARG A 75 2.21 -5.98 11.39
CA ARG A 75 0.94 -6.30 12.04
C ARG A 75 -0.22 -6.17 11.06
N ILE A 76 -0.30 -5.05 10.33
CA ILE A 76 -1.35 -4.81 9.33
C ILE A 76 -1.29 -5.86 8.22
N ASP A 77 -0.10 -6.24 7.74
CA ASP A 77 0.08 -7.27 6.72
C ASP A 77 -0.49 -8.63 7.13
N ARG A 78 -0.31 -9.04 8.39
CA ARG A 78 -0.93 -10.28 8.90
C ARG A 78 -2.46 -10.17 8.92
N GLU A 79 -2.97 -8.98 9.21
CA GLU A 79 -4.41 -8.74 9.24
C GLU A 79 -5.01 -8.77 7.83
N LEU A 80 -4.34 -8.17 6.85
CA LEU A 80 -4.69 -8.19 5.43
C LEU A 80 -4.60 -9.60 4.83
N THR A 81 -3.51 -10.33 5.12
CA THR A 81 -3.34 -11.72 4.67
C THR A 81 -4.46 -12.61 5.18
N ALA A 82 -4.89 -12.44 6.44
CA ALA A 82 -6.02 -13.20 7.00
C ALA A 82 -7.39 -12.85 6.38
N LEU A 83 -7.47 -11.74 5.65
CA LEU A 83 -8.63 -11.31 4.87
C LEU A 83 -8.47 -11.57 3.38
N ASP A 84 -7.41 -12.26 2.96
CA ASP A 84 -7.07 -12.51 1.55
C ASP A 84 -6.94 -11.21 0.73
N LEU A 85 -6.46 -10.13 1.37
CA LEU A 85 -6.24 -8.82 0.79
C LEU A 85 -4.76 -8.57 0.50
N PRO A 86 -4.43 -7.74 -0.52
CA PRO A 86 -3.04 -7.45 -0.86
C PRO A 86 -2.32 -6.71 0.27
N THR A 87 -1.01 -6.94 0.37
CA THR A 87 -0.08 -6.27 1.29
C THR A 87 0.97 -5.50 0.50
N LEU A 88 1.68 -4.56 1.16
CA LEU A 88 2.83 -3.89 0.53
C LEU A 88 3.90 -4.90 0.10
N ASP A 89 4.12 -5.95 0.91
CA ASP A 89 5.06 -7.02 0.57
C ASP A 89 4.64 -7.80 -0.68
N SER A 90 3.33 -8.05 -0.86
CA SER A 90 2.82 -8.78 -2.03
C SER A 90 3.04 -8.05 -3.37
N VAL A 91 3.07 -6.71 -3.34
CA VAL A 91 3.27 -5.87 -4.54
C VAL A 91 4.73 -5.41 -4.70
N ARG A 92 5.61 -5.79 -3.76
CA ARG A 92 6.99 -5.31 -3.67
C ARG A 92 7.77 -5.46 -4.96
N GLU A 93 7.81 -6.65 -5.55
CA GLU A 93 8.60 -6.90 -6.77
C GLU A 93 8.10 -6.07 -7.96
N ALA A 94 6.79 -5.87 -8.07
CA ALA A 94 6.21 -5.04 -9.12
C ALA A 94 6.49 -3.55 -8.88
N PHE A 95 6.40 -3.10 -7.62
CA PHE A 95 6.75 -1.74 -7.24
C PHE A 95 8.24 -1.42 -7.49
N GLU A 96 9.16 -2.30 -7.08
CA GLU A 96 10.60 -2.12 -7.28
C GLU A 96 10.97 -2.07 -8.78
N ARG A 97 10.32 -2.89 -9.62
CA ARG A 97 10.49 -2.82 -11.08
C ARG A 97 10.00 -1.51 -11.66
N LEU A 98 8.84 -1.02 -11.23
CA LEU A 98 8.33 0.28 -11.66
C LEU A 98 9.25 1.42 -11.21
N ALA A 99 9.74 1.37 -9.97
CA ALA A 99 10.70 2.34 -9.44
C ALA A 99 11.98 2.41 -10.28
N ALA A 100 12.45 1.25 -10.78
CA ALA A 100 13.58 1.20 -11.71
C ALA A 100 13.27 1.82 -13.07
N ASP A 101 12.10 1.50 -13.65
CA ASP A 101 11.64 2.03 -14.93
C ASP A 101 11.53 3.57 -14.93
N VAL A 102 11.01 4.13 -13.84
CA VAL A 102 10.83 5.60 -13.71
C VAL A 102 12.08 6.32 -13.17
N GLY A 103 13.20 5.62 -12.97
CA GLY A 103 14.46 6.19 -12.50
C GLY A 103 14.41 6.70 -11.04
N ALA A 104 13.55 6.11 -10.21
CA ALA A 104 13.40 6.44 -8.79
C ALA A 104 14.23 5.54 -7.86
N THR A 105 14.71 4.38 -8.35
CA THR A 105 15.79 3.62 -7.71
C THR A 105 17.06 4.48 -7.68
N HIS A 106 17.73 4.51 -6.53
CA HIS A 106 18.91 5.34 -6.29
C HIS A 106 20.00 5.19 -7.35
#